data_AF-A0A1A9HRD5-F1
#
_entry.id   AF-A0A1A9HRD5-F1
#
_cell.length_a   1.000
_cell.length_b   1.000
_cell.length_c   1.000
_cell.angle_alpha   90.00
_cell.angle_beta   90.00
_cell.angle_gamma   90.00
#
_symmetry.space_group_name_H-M   'P 1'
#
loop_
_entity.id
_entity.type
_entity.pdbx_description
1 polymer ?
#
loop_
_entity_poly.entity_id
_entity_poly.type
_entity_poly.pdbx_seq_one_letter_code
_entity_poly.pdbx_strand_id
1 'polypeptide(L)'
;MNRLVGILLVIAAIVAGTYFFGWKGAVLGTSCVIFYLLIQFSQLMRVMRTAQNSPLGHVSSAIMLNSKLHAGMKLIDLIRMCKSLGIKVEENTYRWTDTGGDAVDVVMERGAVARWTLIRAQEPESASPDDTPAA
;
A
#
# COMPACT_ATOMS: atom_id res chain seq x y z
N MET A 1 -11.39 2.96 10.62
CA MET A 1 -11.89 3.83 11.71
C MET A 1 -12.12 5.21 11.12
N ASN A 2 -13.39 5.62 10.99
CA ASN A 2 -13.80 6.66 10.04
C ASN A 2 -13.24 8.03 10.41
N ARG A 3 -12.36 8.58 9.56
CA ARG A 3 -11.78 9.94 9.67
C ARG A 3 -12.84 11.02 9.94
N LEU A 4 -14.04 10.81 9.41
CA LEU A 4 -15.22 11.64 9.62
C LEU A 4 -15.61 11.76 11.10
N VAL A 5 -15.51 10.69 11.90
CA VAL A 5 -15.84 10.71 13.33
C VAL A 5 -14.88 11.61 14.11
N GLY A 6 -13.59 11.60 13.75
CA GLY A 6 -12.61 12.50 14.34
C GLY A 6 -12.86 13.97 13.98
N ILE A 7 -13.23 14.25 12.73
CA ILE A 7 -13.58 15.61 12.27
C ILE A 7 -14.83 16.11 12.99
N LEU A 8 -15.85 15.26 13.14
CA LEU A 8 -17.11 15.60 13.81
C LEU A 8 -16.89 15.92 15.30
N LEU A 9 -16.04 15.16 15.99
CA LEU A 9 -15.71 15.39 17.39
C LEU A 9 -14.96 16.71 17.61
N VAL A 10 -14.04 17.06 16.72
CA VAL A 10 -13.28 18.32 16.79
C VAL A 10 -14.20 19.51 16.54
N ILE A 11 -15.06 19.44 15.53
CA ILE A 11 -16.05 20.49 15.24
C ILE A 11 -17.02 20.63 16.43
N ALA A 12 -17.51 19.52 17.00
CA ALA A 12 -18.39 19.54 18.17
C ALA A 12 -17.73 20.17 19.40
N ALA A 13 -16.44 19.89 19.64
CA ALA A 13 -15.68 20.48 20.74
C ALA A 13 -15.46 22.00 20.57
N ILE A 14 -15.22 22.46 19.34
CA ILE A 14 -15.06 23.90 19.04
C ILE A 14 -16.39 24.63 19.24
N VAL A 15 -17.49 24.09 18.69
CA VAL A 15 -18.83 24.67 18.81
C VAL A 15 -19.27 24.71 20.28
N ALA A 16 -19.09 23.62 21.03
CA ALA A 16 -19.40 23.56 22.46
C ALA A 16 -18.55 24.52 23.30
N GLY A 17 -17.25 24.64 22.99
CA GLY A 17 -16.33 25.56 23.67
C GLY A 17 -16.67 27.05 23.41
N THR A 18 -17.09 27.39 22.19
CA THR A 18 -17.52 28.75 21.85
C THR A 18 -18.82 29.17 22.54
N TYR A 19 -19.75 28.23 22.76
CA TYR A 19 -21.05 28.52 23.37
C TYR A 19 -20.98 28.69 24.90
N PHE A 20 -20.05 27.99 25.58
CA PHE A 20 -20.00 27.99 27.05
C PHE A 20 -18.98 28.96 27.68
N PHE A 21 -17.90 29.37 27.00
CA PHE A 21 -16.73 29.99 27.69
C PHE A 21 -16.22 31.33 27.11
N GLY A 22 -16.91 31.93 26.14
CA GLY A 22 -16.50 33.22 25.55
C GLY A 22 -15.10 33.19 24.94
N TRP A 23 -14.31 34.28 25.09
CA TRP A 23 -12.96 34.44 24.51
C TRP A 23 -11.99 33.29 24.88
N LYS A 24 -12.15 32.68 26.06
CA LYS A 24 -11.31 31.54 26.50
C LYS A 24 -11.57 30.28 25.68
N GLY A 25 -12.79 30.08 25.20
CA GLY A 25 -13.16 28.95 24.34
C GLY A 25 -12.51 29.02 22.96
N ALA A 26 -12.31 30.23 22.42
CA ALA A 26 -11.61 30.42 21.14
C ALA A 26 -10.14 29.99 21.22
N VAL A 27 -9.46 30.28 22.33
CA VAL A 27 -8.08 29.83 22.57
C VAL A 27 -8.02 28.32 22.65
N LEU A 28 -8.91 27.70 23.42
CA LEU A 28 -8.97 26.24 23.56
C LEU A 28 -9.32 25.53 22.25
N GLY A 29 -10.30 26.05 21.51
CA GLY A 29 -10.71 25.54 20.20
C GLY A 29 -9.57 25.62 19.17
N THR A 30 -8.84 26.73 19.15
CA THR A 30 -7.64 26.89 18.30
C THR A 30 -6.56 25.88 18.66
N SER A 31 -6.30 25.65 19.95
CA SER A 31 -5.35 24.61 20.40
C SER A 31 -5.79 23.20 19.99
N CYS A 32 -7.08 22.87 20.10
CA CYS A 32 -7.62 21.59 19.63
C CYS A 32 -7.51 21.43 18.11
N VAL A 33 -7.77 22.49 17.33
CA VAL A 33 -7.58 22.47 15.86
C VAL A 33 -6.11 22.22 15.53
N ILE A 34 -5.18 22.94 16.15
CA ILE A 34 -3.74 22.78 15.89
C ILE A 34 -3.30 21.36 16.28
N PHE A 35 -3.71 20.87 17.45
CA PHE A 35 -3.40 19.52 17.90
C PHE A 35 -3.95 18.45 16.94
N TYR A 36 -5.18 18.63 16.47
CA TYR A 36 -5.78 17.76 15.48
C TYR A 36 -5.03 17.81 14.14
N LEU A 37 -4.66 19.00 13.68
CA LEU A 37 -3.92 19.21 12.43
C LEU A 37 -2.54 18.55 12.49
N LEU A 38 -1.86 18.58 13.64
CA LEU A 38 -0.61 17.85 13.89
C LEU A 38 -0.78 16.32 13.84
N ILE A 39 -1.86 15.77 14.41
CA ILE A 39 -2.17 14.34 14.30
C ILE A 39 -2.51 13.96 12.85
N GLN A 40 -3.27 14.81 12.15
CA GLN A 40 -3.59 14.62 10.74
C GLN A 40 -2.33 14.65 9.87
N PHE A 41 -1.39 15.54 10.19
CA PHE A 41 -0.09 15.63 9.51
C PHE A 41 0.77 14.39 9.77
N SER A 42 0.75 13.85 10.98
CA SER A 42 1.41 12.58 11.33
C SER A 42 0.89 11.39 10.50
N GLN A 43 -0.42 11.35 10.25
CA GLN A 43 -1.01 10.33 9.36
C GLN A 43 -0.63 10.54 7.90
N LEU A 44 -0.63 11.79 7.41
CA LEU A 44 -0.15 12.13 6.07
C LEU A 44 1.31 11.75 5.88
N MET A 45 2.16 11.99 6.87
CA MET A 45 3.56 11.56 6.87
C MET A 45 3.69 10.04 6.93
N ARG A 46 2.79 9.31 7.61
CA ARG A 46 2.78 7.83 7.58
C ARG A 46 2.44 7.31 6.19
N VAL A 47 1.47 7.91 5.51
CA VAL A 47 1.09 7.56 4.12
C VAL A 47 2.19 7.97 3.12
N MET A 48 2.80 9.14 3.29
CA MET A 48 3.93 9.59 2.46
C MET A 48 5.18 8.74 2.72
N ARG A 49 5.44 8.29 3.95
CA ARG A 49 6.54 7.38 4.28
C ARG A 49 6.27 5.96 3.74
N THR A 50 5.01 5.53 3.70
CA THR A 50 4.58 4.35 2.94
C THR A 50 4.77 4.58 1.44
N ALA A 51 4.50 5.77 0.89
CA ALA A 51 4.67 6.07 -0.54
C ALA A 51 6.14 6.24 -0.95
N GLN A 52 7.01 6.79 -0.10
CA GLN A 52 8.46 6.84 -0.30
C GLN A 52 9.09 5.45 -0.20
N ASN A 53 8.49 4.54 0.59
CA ASN A 53 8.84 3.13 0.65
C ASN A 53 7.96 2.26 -0.27
N SER A 54 7.12 2.84 -1.14
CA SER A 54 6.36 2.09 -2.15
C SER A 54 7.12 2.22 -3.46
N PRO A 55 8.10 1.33 -3.70
CA PRO A 55 8.84 1.32 -4.95
C PRO A 55 7.86 1.15 -6.12
N LEU A 56 8.28 1.61 -7.30
CA LEU A 56 7.65 1.29 -8.58
C LEU A 56 7.26 -0.21 -8.61
N GLY A 57 6.13 -0.57 -9.22
CA GLY A 57 5.67 -1.96 -9.26
C GLY A 57 5.01 -2.51 -7.99
N HIS A 58 4.63 -1.68 -7.01
CA HIS A 58 3.93 -2.22 -5.82
C HIS A 58 2.44 -2.51 -6.07
N VAL A 59 1.90 -3.61 -5.51
CA VAL A 59 0.46 -3.96 -5.53
C VAL A 59 -0.05 -4.29 -4.13
N SER A 60 -1.36 -4.11 -3.91
CA SER A 60 -1.99 -4.32 -2.61
C SER A 60 -2.00 -5.78 -2.12
N SER A 61 -1.95 -6.73 -3.05
CA SER A 61 -1.74 -8.15 -2.75
C SER A 61 -1.32 -8.89 -4.01
N ALA A 62 -0.13 -9.51 -3.98
CA ALA A 62 0.39 -10.33 -5.07
C ALA A 62 -0.51 -11.54 -5.34
N ILE A 63 -1.05 -12.15 -4.28
CA ILE A 63 -1.97 -13.29 -4.35
C ILE A 63 -3.28 -12.89 -5.03
N MET A 64 -3.84 -11.73 -4.67
CA MET A 64 -5.07 -11.24 -5.29
C MET A 64 -4.87 -10.83 -6.75
N LEU A 65 -3.67 -10.35 -7.11
CA LEU A 65 -3.34 -10.10 -8.50
C LEU A 65 -3.25 -11.41 -9.28
N ASN A 66 -2.55 -12.41 -8.75
CA ASN A 66 -2.41 -13.73 -9.34
C ASN A 66 -3.77 -14.41 -9.61
N SER A 67 -4.76 -14.22 -8.74
CA SER A 67 -6.09 -14.80 -8.93
C SER A 67 -6.97 -14.06 -9.95
N LYS A 68 -6.68 -12.79 -10.23
CA LYS A 68 -7.42 -11.97 -11.20
C LYS A 68 -6.80 -11.99 -12.58
N LEU A 69 -5.53 -12.38 -12.68
CA LEU A 69 -4.81 -12.55 -13.93
C LEU A 69 -5.41 -13.70 -14.75
N HIS A 70 -5.55 -13.45 -16.05
CA HIS A 70 -5.94 -14.44 -17.03
C HIS A 70 -5.29 -14.13 -18.38
N ALA A 71 -5.05 -15.16 -19.18
CA ALA A 71 -4.45 -15.02 -20.49
C ALA A 71 -5.32 -14.14 -21.40
N GLY A 72 -4.69 -13.24 -22.15
CA GLY A 72 -5.38 -12.30 -23.03
C GLY A 72 -5.79 -10.96 -22.39
N MET A 73 -5.58 -10.79 -21.08
CA MET A 73 -5.81 -9.49 -20.42
C MET A 73 -4.90 -8.41 -21.02
N LYS A 74 -5.46 -7.26 -21.39
CA LYS A 74 -4.67 -6.16 -21.96
C LYS A 74 -3.83 -5.47 -20.88
N LEU A 75 -2.65 -4.99 -21.26
CA LEU A 75 -1.76 -4.22 -20.37
C LEU A 75 -2.48 -3.05 -19.68
N ILE A 76 -3.38 -2.36 -20.39
CA ILE A 76 -4.11 -1.22 -19.84
C ILE A 76 -5.07 -1.62 -18.71
N ASP A 77 -5.73 -2.78 -18.82
CA ASP A 77 -6.67 -3.27 -17.80
C ASP A 77 -5.92 -3.75 -16.56
N LEU A 78 -4.75 -4.38 -16.78
CA LEU A 78 -3.81 -4.75 -15.73
C LEU A 78 -3.33 -3.53 -14.94
N ILE A 79 -2.85 -2.48 -15.62
CA ILE A 79 -2.36 -1.25 -14.98
C ILE A 79 -3.49 -0.56 -14.20
N ARG A 80 -4.71 -0.52 -14.75
CA ARG A 80 -5.88 0.06 -14.06
C ARG A 80 -6.21 -0.70 -12.78
N MET A 81 -6.11 -2.02 -12.80
CA MET A 81 -6.36 -2.88 -11.64
C MET A 81 -5.26 -2.77 -10.58
N CYS A 82 -3.99 -2.75 -10.99
CA CYS A 82 -2.85 -2.63 -10.09
C CYS A 82 -2.65 -1.21 -9.56
N LYS A 83 -3.16 -0.19 -10.27
CA LYS A 83 -2.88 1.25 -10.07
C LYS A 83 -1.38 1.58 -10.06
N SER A 84 -0.57 0.73 -10.69
CA SER A 84 0.88 0.75 -10.64
C SER A 84 1.46 0.21 -11.95
N LEU A 85 2.47 0.91 -12.47
CA LEU A 85 3.27 0.41 -13.58
C LEU A 85 4.24 -0.64 -13.01
N GLY A 86 4.18 -1.87 -13.51
CA GLY A 86 5.09 -2.94 -13.11
C GLY A 86 6.55 -2.58 -13.41
N ILE A 87 7.49 -3.11 -12.64
CA ILE A 87 8.92 -2.96 -12.93
C ILE A 87 9.27 -3.91 -14.07
N LYS A 88 9.91 -3.41 -15.13
CA LYS A 88 10.43 -4.27 -16.19
C LYS A 88 11.65 -5.04 -15.69
N VAL A 89 11.56 -6.38 -15.64
CA VAL A 89 12.65 -7.27 -15.21
C VAL A 89 13.35 -7.90 -16.41
N GLU A 90 12.59 -8.23 -17.46
CA GLU A 90 13.12 -8.76 -18.72
C GLU A 90 12.43 -8.06 -19.90
N GLU A 91 12.78 -8.44 -21.14
CA GLU A 91 12.28 -7.78 -22.35
C GLU A 91 10.75 -7.70 -22.43
N ASN A 92 10.07 -8.76 -21.97
CA ASN A 92 8.61 -8.90 -21.96
C ASN A 92 8.03 -9.25 -20.57
N THR A 93 8.85 -9.22 -19.51
CA THR A 93 8.44 -9.61 -18.16
C THR A 93 8.38 -8.40 -17.24
N TYR A 94 7.21 -8.20 -16.61
CA TYR A 94 6.95 -7.12 -15.68
C TYR A 94 6.62 -7.69 -14.30
N ARG A 95 7.26 -7.15 -13.26
CA ARG A 95 7.12 -7.58 -11.88
C ARG A 95 6.27 -6.60 -11.08
N TRP A 96 5.33 -7.16 -10.31
CA TRP A 96 4.66 -6.45 -9.23
C TRP A 96 4.93 -7.10 -7.88
N THR A 97 5.32 -6.33 -6.89
CA THR A 97 5.63 -6.83 -5.54
C THR A 97 4.61 -6.32 -4.52
N ASP A 98 4.28 -7.13 -3.53
CA ASP A 98 3.41 -6.78 -2.41
C ASP A 98 4.21 -6.43 -1.15
N THR A 99 3.55 -5.78 -0.20
CA THR A 99 4.03 -5.44 1.14
C THR A 99 4.50 -6.66 1.94
N GLY A 100 3.94 -7.84 1.66
CA GLY A 100 4.33 -9.11 2.26
C GLY A 100 5.60 -9.75 1.68
N GLY A 101 6.24 -9.11 0.70
CA GLY A 101 7.44 -9.65 0.02
C GLY A 101 7.15 -10.57 -1.16
N ASP A 102 5.89 -11.00 -1.32
CA ASP A 102 5.45 -11.78 -2.49
C ASP A 102 5.48 -10.92 -3.76
N ALA A 103 5.87 -11.52 -4.88
CA ALA A 103 5.93 -10.86 -6.17
C ALA A 103 5.18 -11.67 -7.26
N VAL A 104 4.69 -11.00 -8.28
CA VAL A 104 4.08 -11.60 -9.47
C VAL A 104 4.84 -11.12 -10.68
N ASP A 105 5.42 -12.06 -11.42
CA ASP A 105 6.00 -11.81 -12.72
C ASP A 105 4.96 -12.09 -13.79
N VAL A 106 4.65 -11.08 -14.60
CA VAL A 106 3.70 -11.18 -15.69
C VAL A 106 4.45 -11.00 -16.99
N VAL A 107 4.37 -12.01 -17.85
CA VAL A 107 4.93 -11.97 -19.19
C VAL A 107 3.87 -11.51 -20.17
N MET A 108 4.24 -10.49 -20.93
CA MET A 108 3.38 -9.81 -21.87
C MET A 108 3.83 -10.11 -23.29
N GLU A 109 2.92 -10.61 -24.12
CA GLU A 109 3.16 -10.79 -25.55
C GLU A 109 2.12 -9.99 -26.33
N ARG A 110 2.57 -9.24 -27.35
CA ARG A 110 1.69 -8.42 -28.20
C ARG A 110 0.74 -7.48 -27.42
N GLY A 111 1.17 -7.02 -26.24
CA GLY A 111 0.38 -6.11 -25.38
C GLY A 111 -0.68 -6.78 -24.50
N ALA A 112 -0.70 -8.12 -24.42
CA ALA A 112 -1.59 -8.88 -23.56
C ALA A 112 -0.81 -9.84 -22.64
N VAL A 113 -1.43 -10.22 -21.52
CA VAL A 113 -0.89 -11.20 -20.58
C VAL A 113 -0.82 -12.56 -21.27
N ALA A 114 0.37 -13.13 -21.37
CA ALA A 114 0.60 -14.47 -21.92
C ALA A 114 0.70 -15.50 -20.80
N ARG A 115 1.60 -15.26 -19.84
CA ARG A 115 1.82 -16.12 -18.67
C ARG A 115 2.14 -15.28 -17.45
N TRP A 116 1.91 -15.82 -16.26
CA TRP A 116 2.30 -15.19 -15.02
C TRP A 116 2.77 -16.22 -14.00
N THR A 117 3.67 -15.80 -13.12
CA THR A 117 4.24 -16.64 -12.07
C THR A 117 4.19 -15.89 -10.76
N LEU A 118 3.59 -16.50 -9.74
CA LEU A 118 3.65 -16.00 -8.37
C LEU A 118 4.96 -16.47 -7.73
N ILE A 119 5.80 -15.52 -7.34
CA ILE A 119 7.01 -15.71 -6.56
C ILE A 119 6.64 -15.40 -5.11
N ARG A 120 6.58 -16.43 -4.27
CA ARG A 120 6.41 -16.22 -2.83
C ARG A 120 7.75 -15.77 -2.23
N ALA A 121 7.73 -14.87 -1.25
CA ALA A 121 8.92 -14.62 -0.45
C ALA A 121 9.32 -15.91 0.27
N GLN A 122 10.28 -16.65 -0.28
CA GLN A 122 10.88 -17.80 0.37
C GLN A 122 11.65 -17.29 1.59
N GLU A 123 11.30 -17.78 2.78
CA GLU A 123 12.24 -17.75 3.91
C GLU A 123 13.52 -18.46 3.43
N PRO A 124 14.72 -17.90 3.68
CA PRO A 124 15.95 -18.38 3.07
C PRO A 124 16.06 -19.88 3.30
N GLU A 125 16.16 -20.60 2.19
CA GLU A 125 16.48 -22.00 2.09
C GLU A 125 17.61 -22.32 3.08
N SER A 126 17.25 -22.79 4.27
CA SER A 126 18.17 -23.47 5.16
C SER A 126 18.57 -24.72 4.41
N ALA A 127 19.71 -24.62 3.72
CA ALA A 127 20.39 -25.73 3.08
C ALA A 127 20.36 -26.92 4.03
N SER A 128 19.54 -27.93 3.68
CA SER A 128 19.60 -29.24 4.32
C SER A 128 21.01 -29.78 4.09
N PRO A 129 21.83 -30.00 5.13
CA PRO A 129 23.06 -30.75 4.98
C PRO A 129 22.66 -32.22 5.01
N ASP A 130 22.08 -32.71 3.92
CA ASP A 130 21.99 -34.14 3.66
C ASP A 130 23.14 -34.52 2.74
N ASP A 131 24.34 -34.49 3.33
CA ASP A 131 25.50 -35.24 2.86
C ASP A 131 26.01 -36.01 4.08
N THR A 132 25.41 -37.19 4.28
CA THR A 132 26.09 -38.29 4.96
C THR A 132 26.89 -39.05 3.90
N PRO A 133 28.23 -38.96 3.88
CA PRO A 133 29.04 -40.01 3.32
C PRO A 133 29.44 -40.96 4.46
N ALA A 134 28.90 -42.17 4.38
CA ALA A 134 29.49 -43.34 5.02
C ALA A 134 30.92 -43.56 4.50
N ALA A 135 31.90 -43.63 5.41
CA ALA A 135 33.13 -44.40 5.29
C ALA A 135 33.81 -44.51 6.66
#